data_AF-K1TCT8-F1
#
_entry.id   AF-K1TCT8-F1
#
_cell.length_a   1.000
_cell.length_b   1.000
_cell.length_c   1.000
_cell.angle_alpha   90.00
_cell.angle_beta   90.00
_cell.angle_gamma   90.00
#
_symmetry.space_group_name_H-M   'P 1'
#
loop_
_entity.id
_entity.type
_entity.pdbx_description
1 polymer ?
#
loop_
_entity_poly.entity_id
_entity_poly.type
_entity_poly.pdbx_seq_one_letter_code
_entity_poly.pdbx_strand_id
1 'polypeptide(L)'
;MALWDRVWLRNKLFDWGIYKERKFDVPIISVGNITVGGTGKTPHTEYLIRLLQKDYKVAVLSRGYKRKSKGFVLAGPDTSVQMIGDEPFQMKQKFPDIYMAVDR
;
A
#
# COMPACT_ATOMS: atom_id res chain seq x y z
N MET A 1 -26.83 -1.59 -10.49
CA MET A 1 -26.93 -3.07 -10.36
C MET A 1 -25.62 -3.75 -10.73
N ALA A 2 -25.17 -3.72 -11.99
CA ALA A 2 -23.99 -4.48 -12.50
C ALA A 2 -22.59 -4.25 -11.85
N LEU A 3 -22.39 -3.21 -11.03
CA LEU A 3 -21.13 -2.97 -10.32
C LEU A 3 -21.05 -3.81 -9.03
N TRP A 4 -22.16 -3.90 -8.31
CA TRP A 4 -22.29 -4.70 -7.09
C TRP A 4 -22.17 -6.19 -7.39
N ASP A 5 -22.83 -6.65 -8.45
CA ASP A 5 -22.78 -8.05 -8.88
C ASP A 5 -21.35 -8.49 -9.24
N ARG A 6 -20.57 -7.61 -9.88
CA ARG A 6 -19.17 -7.87 -10.21
C ARG A 6 -18.26 -7.91 -8.99
N VAL A 7 -18.46 -7.02 -8.02
CA VAL A 7 -17.69 -7.03 -6.76
C VAL A 7 -18.03 -8.29 -5.95
N TRP A 8 -19.31 -8.64 -5.87
CA TRP A 8 -19.78 -9.85 -5.18
C TRP A 8 -19.18 -11.12 -5.81
N LEU A 9 -19.26 -11.26 -7.14
CA LEU A 9 -18.72 -12.42 -7.84
C LEU A 9 -17.20 -12.54 -7.63
N ARG A 10 -16.46 -11.43 -7.77
CA ARG A 10 -15.01 -11.42 -7.51
C ARG A 10 -14.69 -11.91 -6.10
N ASN A 11 -15.39 -11.40 -5.08
CA ASN A 11 -15.15 -11.80 -3.69
C ASN A 11 -15.47 -13.28 -3.47
N LYS A 12 -16.57 -13.79 -4.04
CA LYS A 12 -16.90 -15.23 -4.00
C LYS A 12 -15.82 -16.11 -4.65
N LEU A 13 -15.20 -15.66 -5.74
CA LEU A 13 -14.10 -16.40 -6.37
C LEU A 13 -12.83 -16.44 -5.48
N PHE A 14 -12.60 -15.42 -4.64
CA PHE A 14 -11.55 -15.48 -3.61
C PHE A 14 -11.96 -16.43 -2.48
N ASP A 15 -13.18 -16.32 -1.95
CA ASP A 15 -13.69 -17.18 -0.87
C ASP A 15 -13.69 -18.67 -1.25
N TRP A 16 -13.94 -18.98 -2.53
CA TRP A 16 -13.90 -20.34 -3.08
C TRP A 16 -12.48 -20.81 -3.45
N GLY A 17 -11.44 -20.00 -3.23
CA GLY A 17 -10.04 -20.36 -3.53
C GLY A 17 -9.72 -20.47 -5.02
N ILE A 18 -10.56 -19.93 -5.91
CA ILE A 18 -10.35 -19.97 -7.37
C ILE A 18 -9.22 -19.01 -7.77
N TYR A 19 -9.10 -17.86 -7.09
CA TYR A 19 -7.98 -16.97 -7.27
C TYR A 19 -6.76 -17.39 -6.43
N LYS A 20 -5.58 -17.31 -7.05
CA LYS A 20 -4.31 -17.63 -6.37
C LYS A 20 -4.00 -16.58 -5.30
N GLU A 21 -3.94 -17.02 -4.05
CA GLU A 21 -3.39 -16.27 -2.94
C GLU A 21 -1.88 -16.52 -2.86
N ARG A 22 -1.10 -15.45 -2.60
CA ARG A 22 0.33 -15.58 -2.30
C ARG A 22 0.53 -15.39 -0.81
N LYS A 23 1.22 -16.33 -0.18
CA LYS A 23 1.67 -16.25 1.21
C LYS A 23 3.14 -15.88 1.24
N PHE A 24 3.52 -15.14 2.26
CA PHE A 24 4.89 -14.74 2.52
C PHE A 24 5.23 -15.10 3.96
N ASP A 25 6.49 -15.41 4.22
CA ASP A 25 6.97 -15.78 5.56
C ASP A 25 7.16 -14.56 6.50
N VAL A 26 6.89 -13.36 5.99
CA VAL A 26 6.95 -12.11 6.76
C VAL A 26 5.56 -11.68 7.20
N PRO A 27 5.39 -11.09 8.40
CA PRO A 27 4.11 -10.54 8.83
C PRO A 27 3.64 -9.42 7.90
N ILE A 28 2.38 -9.47 7.46
CA ILE A 28 1.77 -8.48 6.58
C ILE A 28 0.57 -7.83 7.28
N ILE A 29 0.57 -6.49 7.33
CA ILE A 29 -0.56 -5.70 7.80
C ILE A 29 -1.14 -4.94 6.61
N SER A 30 -2.40 -5.22 6.27
CA SER A 30 -3.11 -4.51 5.21
C SER A 30 -3.95 -3.37 5.76
N VAL A 31 -3.61 -2.13 5.41
CA VAL A 31 -4.39 -0.93 5.77
C VAL A 31 -5.26 -0.52 4.58
N GLY A 32 -6.57 -0.79 4.70
CA GLY A 32 -7.57 -0.48 3.67
C GLY A 32 -8.72 0.35 4.23
N ASN A 33 -9.62 0.80 3.35
CA ASN A 33 -10.89 1.39 3.75
C ASN A 33 -11.99 0.96 2.78
N ILE A 34 -13.23 0.89 3.28
CA ILE A 34 -14.42 0.47 2.52
C ILE A 34 -15.00 1.64 1.72
N THR A 35 -14.84 2.88 2.22
CA THR A 35 -15.36 4.09 1.56
C THR A 35 -14.29 4.84 0.74
N VAL A 36 -14.73 5.50 -0.33
CA VAL A 36 -13.90 6.43 -1.11
C VAL A 36 -13.84 7.79 -0.40
N GLY A 37 -12.65 8.39 -0.30
CA GLY A 37 -12.44 9.67 0.40
C GLY A 37 -11.30 9.65 1.43
N GLY A 38 -11.07 10.80 2.06
CA GLY A 38 -10.06 11.03 3.09
C GLY A 38 -10.40 10.29 4.38
N THR A 39 -9.96 9.04 4.48
CA THR A 39 -10.49 8.03 5.41
C THR A 39 -9.50 7.63 6.49
N GLY A 40 -8.54 8.52 6.77
CA GLY A 40 -7.56 8.32 7.85
C GLY A 40 -6.53 7.22 7.59
N LYS A 41 -6.53 6.56 6.42
CA LYS A 41 -5.56 5.51 6.07
C LYS A 41 -4.12 5.98 6.25
N THR A 42 -3.80 7.15 5.70
CA THR A 42 -2.45 7.74 5.79
C THR A 42 -2.03 7.95 7.25
N PRO A 43 -2.77 8.71 8.09
CA PRO A 43 -2.47 8.80 9.52
C PRO A 43 -2.34 7.44 10.24
N HIS A 44 -3.19 6.47 9.92
CA HIS A 44 -3.16 5.15 10.55
C HIS A 44 -1.91 4.35 10.15
N THR A 45 -1.52 4.40 8.87
CA THR A 45 -0.26 3.82 8.39
C THR A 45 0.93 4.47 9.07
N GLU A 46 0.95 5.81 9.21
CA GLU A 46 2.01 6.53 9.93
C GLU A 46 2.10 6.11 11.40
N TYR A 47 0.96 5.87 12.06
CA TYR A 47 0.93 5.35 13.42
C TYR A 47 1.57 3.96 13.53
N LEU A 48 1.22 3.04 12.62
CA LEU A 48 1.81 1.70 12.59
C LEU A 48 3.31 1.73 12.32
N ILE A 49 3.76 2.59 11.41
CA ILE A 49 5.20 2.80 11.15
C ILE A 49 5.88 3.23 12.45
N ARG A 50 5.35 4.25 13.15
CA ARG A 50 5.94 4.75 14.42
C ARG A 50 6.03 3.67 15.49
N LEU A 51 5.02 2.82 15.58
CA LEU A 51 4.94 1.75 16.56
C LEU A 51 5.95 0.63 16.25
N LEU A 52 6.11 0.25 14.98
CA LEU A 52 6.86 -0.95 14.59
C LEU A 52 8.31 -0.67 14.19
N GLN A 53 8.64 0.53 13.70
CA GLN A 53 9.98 0.84 13.19
C GLN A 53 11.09 0.76 14.25
N LYS A 54 10.73 0.80 15.53
CA LYS A 54 11.71 0.67 16.64
C LYS A 54 12.23 -0.75 16.81
N ASP A 55 11.38 -1.74 16.52
CA ASP A 55 11.64 -3.15 16.80
C ASP A 55 11.79 -3.98 15.51
N TYR A 56 11.30 -3.47 14.37
CA TYR A 56 11.24 -4.19 13.10
C TYR A 56 11.74 -3.35 11.93
N LYS A 57 12.28 -4.04 10.91
CA LYS A 57 12.51 -3.44 9.59
C LYS A 57 11.18 -3.30 8.85
N VAL A 58 10.63 -2.10 8.83
CA VAL A 58 9.33 -1.83 8.22
C VAL A 58 9.46 -1.55 6.73
N ALA A 59 8.61 -2.19 5.94
CA ALA A 59 8.41 -1.92 4.53
C ALA A 59 6.95 -1.53 4.27
N VAL A 60 6.74 -0.47 3.51
CA VAL A 60 5.41 0.01 3.11
C VAL A 60 5.28 -0.15 1.60
N LEU A 61 4.23 -0.86 1.19
CA LEU A 61 3.83 -0.98 -0.21
C LEU A 61 2.61 -0.10 -0.47
N SER A 62 2.71 0.80 -1.45
CA SER A 62 1.61 1.67 -1.88
C SER A 62 1.35 1.52 -3.37
N ARG A 63 0.17 1.96 -3.84
CA ARG A 63 -0.15 1.99 -5.27
C ARG A 63 0.51 3.17 -6.00
N GLY A 64 1.03 4.15 -5.25
CA GLY A 64 1.62 5.38 -5.80
C GLY A 64 0.65 6.18 -6.67
N TYR A 65 -0.47 6.62 -6.06
CA TYR A 65 -1.51 7.35 -6.79
C TYR A 65 -0.95 8.59 -7.51
N LYS A 66 -1.39 8.81 -8.77
CA LYS A 66 -0.95 9.89 -9.66
C LYS A 66 0.56 9.96 -9.98
N ARG A 67 1.35 8.90 -9.69
CA ARG A 67 2.74 8.80 -10.17
C ARG A 67 2.80 8.70 -11.71
N LYS A 68 3.91 9.14 -12.29
CA LYS A 68 4.21 9.03 -13.73
C LYS A 68 4.98 7.77 -14.10
N SER A 69 5.68 7.15 -13.15
CA SER A 69 6.39 5.88 -13.37
C SER A 69 5.40 4.70 -13.51
N LYS A 70 5.89 3.57 -14.03
CA LYS A 70 5.14 2.32 -14.16
C LYS A 70 5.93 1.17 -13.55
N GLY A 71 5.23 0.14 -13.07
CA GLY A 71 5.84 -1.03 -12.46
C GLY A 71 6.44 -0.76 -11.07
N PHE A 72 7.23 -1.71 -10.60
CA PHE A 72 7.80 -1.65 -9.27
C PHE A 72 8.87 -0.56 -9.16
N VAL A 73 8.75 0.31 -8.16
CA VAL A 73 9.78 1.31 -7.81
C VAL A 73 10.00 1.28 -6.31
N LEU A 74 11.25 1.11 -5.89
CA LEU A 74 11.69 1.27 -4.50
C LEU A 74 12.26 2.69 -4.32
N ALA A 75 11.74 3.42 -3.33
CA ALA A 75 12.16 4.79 -3.07
C ALA A 75 13.54 4.83 -2.42
N GLY A 76 14.47 5.49 -3.11
CA GLY A 76 15.80 5.87 -2.62
C GLY A 76 15.95 7.40 -2.47
N PRO A 77 17.17 7.88 -2.19
CA PRO A 77 17.47 9.30 -1.98
C PRO A 77 17.07 10.21 -3.14
N ASP A 78 17.26 9.74 -4.38
CA ASP A 78 16.99 10.53 -5.60
C ASP A 78 15.55 10.34 -6.14
N THR A 79 14.69 9.70 -5.36
CA THR A 79 13.33 9.40 -5.80
C THR A 79 12.43 10.63 -5.63
N SER A 80 11.80 11.05 -6.72
CA SER A 80 10.93 12.24 -6.74
C SER A 80 9.46 11.87 -6.53
N VAL A 81 8.65 12.87 -6.14
CA VAL A 81 7.18 12.76 -6.05
C VAL A 81 6.58 12.21 -7.36
N GLN A 82 7.15 12.57 -8.50
CA GLN A 82 6.65 12.13 -9.81
C GLN A 82 6.86 10.63 -10.03
N MET A 83 7.88 10.04 -9.39
CA MET A 83 8.17 8.61 -9.47
C MET A 83 7.29 7.78 -8.56
N ILE A 84 6.96 8.24 -7.35
CA ILE A 84 6.26 7.41 -6.36
C ILE A 84 4.89 7.92 -5.93
N GLY A 85 4.51 9.11 -6.35
CA GLY A 85 3.28 9.77 -5.94
C GLY A 85 3.45 10.57 -4.65
N ASP A 86 2.43 11.36 -4.33
CA ASP A 86 2.46 12.32 -3.23
C ASP A 86 2.49 11.64 -1.85
N GLU A 87 1.52 10.77 -1.56
CA GLU A 87 1.44 10.08 -0.26
C GLU A 87 2.70 9.23 0.05
N PRO A 88 3.23 8.40 -0.87
CA PRO A 88 4.43 7.61 -0.58
C PRO A 88 5.67 8.47 -0.38
N PHE A 89 5.78 9.57 -1.13
CA PHE A 89 6.88 10.51 -0.98
C PHE A 89 6.82 11.23 0.37
N GLN A 90 5.65 11.71 0.77
CA GLN A 90 5.45 12.33 2.08
C GLN A 90 5.79 11.37 3.23
N MET A 91 5.33 10.11 3.15
CA MET A 91 5.67 9.10 4.15
C MET A 91 7.17 8.80 4.18
N LYS A 92 7.82 8.66 3.02
CA LYS A 92 9.26 8.41 2.95
C LYS A 92 10.09 9.58 3.50
N GLN A 93 9.65 10.81 3.32
CA GLN A 93 10.28 11.98 3.95
C GLN A 93 10.13 11.98 5.47
N LYS A 94 8.94 11.63 5.99
CA LYS A 94 8.69 11.55 7.45
C LYS A 94 9.44 10.39 8.12
N PHE A 95 9.64 9.31 7.38
CA PHE A 95 10.23 8.07 7.87
C PHE A 95 11.38 7.65 6.92
N PRO A 96 12.56 8.27 7.04
CA PRO A 96 13.67 8.01 6.12
C PRO A 96 14.20 6.58 6.19
N ASP A 97 14.05 5.89 7.33
CA ASP A 97 14.63 4.56 7.55
C ASP A 97 13.76 3.40 7.06
N ILE A 98 12.49 3.64 6.72
CA ILE A 98 11.61 2.57 6.20
C ILE A 98 11.86 2.32 4.71
N TYR A 99 11.59 1.09 4.27
CA TYR A 99 11.48 0.80 2.84
C TYR A 99 10.11 1.28 2.34
N MET A 100 10.11 2.11 1.30
CA MET A 100 8.88 2.56 0.64
C MET A 100 8.91 2.09 -0.80
N ALA A 101 7.98 1.22 -1.17
CA ALA A 101 7.84 0.71 -2.52
C ALA A 101 6.46 1.05 -3.09
N VAL A 102 6.42 1.22 -4.42
CA VAL A 102 5.17 1.44 -5.14
C VAL A 102 5.07 0.52 -6.34
N ASP A 103 3.89 -0.05 -6.55
CA ASP A 103 3.62 -0.94 -7.67
C ASP A 103 2.21 -0.73 -8.24
N ARG A 104 2.12 -0.72 -9.57
CA ARG A 104 0.90 -0.51 -10.36
C ARG A 104 1.10 -0.96 -11.80
#